data_AF-A0A9D1Q072-F1
#
_entry.id   AF-A0A9D1Q072-F1
#
_cell.length_a   1.000
_cell.length_b   1.000
_cell.length_c   1.000
_cell.angle_alpha   90.00
_cell.angle_beta   90.00
_cell.angle_gamma   90.00
#
_symmetry.space_group_name_H-M   'P 1'
#
loop_
_entity.id
_entity.type
_entity.pdbx_description
1 polymer ?
#
loop_
_entity_poly.entity_id
_entity_poly.type
_entity_poly.pdbx_seq_one_letter_code
_entity_poly.pdbx_strand_id
1 'polypeptide(L)' 'MITLEQIRGRIAEAIKSSGMTQSEIAQKLGIRHQQISCYLRGKKMPALDTLANLCKLLDEDANYILCIE' A
#
# COMPACT_ATOMS: atom_id res chain seq x y z
N MET A 1 1.09 -0.72 -21.01
CA MET A 1 -0.05 -0.16 -20.23
C MET A 1 0.13 -0.60 -18.79
N ILE A 2 -0.02 0.31 -17.84
CA ILE A 2 0.06 0.00 -16.41
C ILE A 2 -1.16 -0.85 -16.01
N THR A 3 -0.94 -1.95 -15.29
CA THR A 3 -2.01 -2.85 -14.85
C THR A 3 -2.23 -2.75 -13.33
N LEU A 4 -3.43 -3.12 -12.88
CA LEU A 4 -3.73 -3.21 -11.45
C LEU A 4 -2.83 -4.23 -10.73
N GLU A 5 -2.38 -5.27 -11.43
CA GLU A 5 -1.48 -6.27 -10.87
C GLU A 5 -0.10 -5.69 -10.54
N GLN A 6 0.45 -4.85 -11.42
CA GLN A 6 1.72 -4.15 -11.19
C GLN A 6 1.64 -3.22 -9.96
N ILE A 7 0.58 -2.41 -9.88
CA ILE A 7 0.35 -1.49 -8.75
C ILE A 7 0.19 -2.27 -7.44
N ARG A 8 -0.56 -3.38 -7.44
CA ARG A 8 -0.69 -4.26 -6.27
C ARG A 8 0.66 -4.81 -5.82
N GLY A 9 1.51 -5.18 -6.77
CA GLY A 9 2.88 -5.61 -6.52
C GLY A 9 3.67 -4.54 -5.77
N ARG A 10 3.67 -3.30 -6.27
CA ARG A 10 4.37 -2.17 -5.63
C ARG A 10 3.84 -1.82 -4.25
N ILE A 11 2.53 -1.82 -4.06
CA ILE A 11 1.93 -1.62 -2.72
C ILE A 11 2.41 -2.69 -1.75
N ALA A 12 2.39 -3.96 -2.17
CA ALA A 12 2.80 -5.06 -1.32
C ALA A 12 4.30 -5.01 -1.01
N GLU A 13 5.12 -4.59 -1.98
CA GLU A 13 6.55 -4.38 -1.84
C GLU A 13 6.85 -3.27 -0.83
N ALA A 14 6.26 -2.08 -1.01
CA ALA A 14 6.40 -0.93 -0.11
C ALA A 14 6.01 -1.26 1.35
N ILE A 15 4.89 -1.97 1.53
CA ILE A 15 4.48 -2.41 2.87
C ILE A 15 5.53 -3.34 3.50
N LYS A 16 6.12 -4.25 2.72
CA LYS A 16 7.14 -5.20 3.21
C LYS A 16 8.50 -4.53 3.46
N SER A 17 8.89 -3.55 2.65
CA SER A 17 10.15 -2.80 2.79
C SER A 17 10.13 -1.81 3.94
N SER A 18 8.94 -1.36 4.36
CA SER A 18 8.79 -0.34 5.41
C SER A 18 9.35 -0.71 6.80
N GLY A 19 9.58 -1.99 7.07
CA GLY A 19 9.97 -2.49 8.40
C GLY A 19 8.86 -2.41 9.45
N MET A 20 7.67 -1.91 9.09
CA MET A 20 6.51 -1.82 9.98
C MET A 20 5.67 -3.10 9.95
N THR A 21 5.07 -3.42 11.08
CA THR A 21 4.07 -4.49 11.15
C THR A 21 2.74 -4.06 10.52
N GLN A 22 1.95 -5.03 10.06
CA GLN A 22 0.62 -4.77 9.50
C GLN A 22 -0.30 -4.05 10.50
N SER A 23 -0.16 -4.34 11.80
CA SER A 23 -0.93 -3.71 12.87
C SER A 23 -0.58 -2.23 13.05
N GLU A 24 0.70 -1.88 13.00
CA GLU A 24 1.14 -0.49 13.10
C GLU A 24 0.65 0.34 11.92
N ILE A 25 0.75 -0.22 10.70
CA ILE A 25 0.25 0.45 9.49
C ILE A 25 -1.27 0.65 9.59
N ALA A 26 -2.00 -0.40 9.97
CA ALA A 26 -3.45 -0.33 10.13
C ALA A 26 -3.87 0.72 11.17
N GLN A 27 -3.18 0.75 12.32
CA GLN A 27 -3.43 1.72 13.38
C GLN A 27 -3.16 3.15 12.91
N LYS A 28 -2.02 3.41 12.27
CA LYS A 28 -1.66 4.76 11.79
C LYS A 28 -2.55 5.25 10.65
N LEU A 29 -3.06 4.34 9.82
CA LEU A 29 -4.02 4.66 8.76
C LEU A 29 -5.48 4.69 9.23
N GLY A 30 -5.77 4.29 10.47
CA GLY A 30 -7.14 4.22 10.98
C GLY A 30 -8.01 3.18 10.27
N ILE A 31 -7.41 2.10 9.75
CA ILE A 31 -8.12 1.03 9.02
C ILE A 31 -8.00 -0.31 9.73
N ARG A 32 -8.77 -1.31 9.30
CA ARG A 32 -8.71 -2.65 9.89
C ARG A 32 -7.44 -3.37 9.44
N HIS A 33 -6.78 -4.09 10.35
CA HIS A 33 -5.63 -4.96 10.03
C HIS A 33 -5.88 -5.89 8.83
N GLN A 34 -7.10 -6.44 8.71
CA GLN A 34 -7.49 -7.30 7.60
C GLN A 34 -7.38 -6.60 6.23
N GLN A 35 -7.56 -5.28 6.15
CA GLN A 35 -7.39 -4.53 4.91
C GLN A 35 -5.93 -4.54 4.44
N ILE A 36 -4.98 -4.33 5.36
CA ILE A 36 -3.54 -4.43 5.05
C ILE A 36 -3.18 -5.83 4.56
N SER A 37 -3.69 -6.87 5.23
CA SER A 37 -3.51 -8.26 4.79
C SER A 37 -4.08 -8.52 3.38
N CYS A 38 -5.22 -7.90 3.04
CA CYS A 38 -5.78 -7.98 1.70
C CYS A 38 -4.91 -7.28 0.65
N TYR A 39 -4.28 -6.15 0.98
CA TYR A 39 -3.37 -5.43 0.08
C TYR A 39 -2.12 -6.28 -0.22
N LEU A 40 -1.51 -6.84 0.82
CA LEU A 40 -0.33 -7.73 0.70
C LEU A 40 -0.60 -8.99 -0.12
N ARG A 41 -1.83 -9.49 -0.12
CA ARG A 41 -2.27 -10.67 -0.89
C ARG A 41 -2.83 -10.30 -2.27
N GLY A 42 -2.83 -9.02 -2.64
CA GLY A 42 -3.40 -8.54 -3.90
C GLY A 42 -4.90 -8.77 -4.03
N LYS A 43 -5.64 -8.99 -2.93
CA LYS A 43 -7.10 -9.28 -2.96
C LYS A 43 -7.95 -8.03 -3.03
N LYS A 44 -7.45 -6.89 -2.54
CA LYS A 44 -8.13 -5.59 -2.57
C LYS A 44 -7.13 -4.49 -2.91
N MET A 45 -7.66 -3.37 -3.38
CA MET A 45 -6.92 -2.12 -3.52
C MET A 45 -7.29 -1.16 -2.39
N PRO A 46 -6.35 -0.33 -1.91
CA PRO A 46 -6.69 0.83 -1.11
C PRO A 46 -7.53 1.81 -1.93
N ALA A 47 -8.43 2.54 -1.26
CA ALA A 47 -9.04 3.72 -1.85
C ALA A 47 -7.98 4.81 -2.07
N LEU A 48 -8.26 5.81 -2.91
CA LEU A 48 -7.27 6.81 -3.30
C LEU A 48 -6.69 7.59 -2.11
N ASP A 49 -7.54 7.94 -1.15
CA ASP A 49 -7.17 8.59 0.11
C ASP A 49 -6.30 7.67 0.98
N THR A 50 -6.66 6.39 1.09
CA THR A 50 -5.88 5.39 1.83
C THR A 50 -4.52 5.17 1.17
N LEU A 51 -4.45 5.17 -0.16
CA LEU A 51 -3.22 5.05 -0.92
C LEU A 51 -2.32 6.26 -0.67
N ALA A 52 -2.84 7.49 -0.76
CA ALA A 52 -2.08 8.70 -0.50
C ALA A 52 -1.53 8.73 0.93
N ASN A 53 -2.35 8.35 1.91
CA ASN A 53 -1.92 8.24 3.30
C ASN A 53 -0.90 7.11 3.51
N LEU A 54 -1.02 6.00 2.78
CA LEU A 54 -0.04 4.92 2.80
C LEU A 54 1.30 5.40 2.25
N CYS A 55 1.35 6.02 1.07
CA CYS A 55 2.58 6.59 0.49
C CYS A 55 3.26 7.55 1.49
N LYS A 56 2.48 8.49 2.05
CA LYS A 56 2.99 9.42 3.06
C LYS A 56 3.51 8.73 4.32
N LEU A 57 2.83 7.67 4.77
CA LEU A 57 3.21 6.94 5.97
C LEU A 57 4.50 6.14 5.77
N LEU A 58 4.67 5.56 4.58
CA LEU A 58 5.82 4.72 4.24
C LEU A 58 7.00 5.53 3.67
N ASP A 59 6.83 6.85 3.47
CA ASP A 59 7.80 7.73 2.80
C ASP A 59 8.14 7.27 1.37
N GLU A 60 7.12 6.83 0.63
CA GLU A 60 7.23 6.26 -0.72
C GLU A 60 6.65 7.20 -1.77
N ASP A 61 7.28 7.28 -2.95
CA ASP A 61 6.77 8.07 -4.07
C ASP A 61 5.49 7.41 -4.64
N ALA A 62 4.44 8.20 -4.82
CA ALA A 62 3.23 7.75 -5.49
C ALA A 62 3.50 7.32 -6.93
N ASN A 63 4.47 7.94 -7.61
CA ASN A 63 4.82 7.62 -8.98
C ASN A 63 5.42 6.20 -9.07
N TYR A 64 6.32 5.85 -8.15
CA TYR A 64 6.84 4.49 -7.96
C TYR A 64 5.71 3.48 -7.73
N ILE A 65 4.80 3.77 -6.80
CA ILE A 65 3.67 2.86 -6.49
C ILE A 65 2.73 2.69 -7.69
N LEU A 66 2.47 3.77 -8.42
CA LEU A 66 1.57 3.79 -9.58
C LEU A 66 2.26 3.35 -10.88
N CYS A 67 3.55 3.03 -10.85
CA CYS A 67 4.34 2.60 -12.01
C CYS A 67 4.32 3.62 -13.17
N ILE A 68 4.33 4.92 -12.83
CA ILE A 68 4.34 6.04 -13.80
C ILE A 68 5.72 6.68 -13.96
N GLU A 69 6.73 6.16 -13.26
CA GLU A 69 8.16 6.47 -13.45
C GLU A 69 8.81 5.57 -14.51
#